data_AF-A0A7Y3PDC3-F1
#
_entry.id   AF-A0A7Y3PDC3-F1
#
_cell.length_a   1.000
_cell.length_b   1.000
_cell.length_c   1.000
_cell.angle_alpha   90.00
_cell.angle_beta   90.00
_cell.angle_gamma   90.00
#
_symmetry.space_group_name_H-M   'P 1'
#
loop_
_entity.id
_entity.type
_entity.pdbx_description
1 polymer ?
#
loop_
_entity_poly.entity_id
_entity_poly.type
_entity_poly.pdbx_seq_one_letter_code
_entity_poly.pdbx_strand_id
1 'polypeptide(L)'
;MAVFDSRYVAARGVLLDALFALAPHGKAVIVVGAQAVYLRTGEANLAIAPYTTDGDLAINPSLLGDDPLLSQAMLDANFTLMMRPEGHEEPGIWIEPADVNGVIELIPIDLIVPHAVTPSGGRRAARLGIHGNRAARSAVGLEAALIDHSPMVIGALDSNDPRSITVEVAGASALLVAKAHKIYDRVASGREDRLDDKDASDVVRIMQTTDPDGIGETLSDLLFDPMAGDATRSAIEYLTQLFGRRGQSGIQMAGRALQLVMDYDTVEVICTSYVAALTRGIPPLNL
;
A
#
# COMPACT_ATOMS: atom_id res chain seq x y z
N MET A 1 8.17 -25.41 -4.60
CA MET A 1 8.16 -24.10 -3.92
C MET A 1 8.38 -23.04 -4.97
N ALA A 2 7.57 -21.98 -4.96
CA ALA A 2 7.84 -20.83 -5.81
C ALA A 2 9.21 -20.24 -5.44
N VAL A 3 10.02 -19.94 -6.44
CA VAL A 3 11.31 -19.26 -6.24
C VAL A 3 11.01 -17.76 -6.31
N PHE A 4 10.99 -17.10 -5.15
CA PHE A 4 10.83 -15.65 -5.08
C PHE A 4 12.12 -14.95 -5.46
N ASP A 5 12.00 -13.73 -5.99
CA ASP A 5 13.14 -12.85 -6.19
C ASP A 5 13.79 -12.52 -4.83
N SER A 6 15.12 -12.55 -4.78
CA SER A 6 15.87 -12.31 -3.54
C SER A 6 15.60 -10.95 -2.91
N ARG A 7 15.30 -9.91 -3.70
CA ARG A 7 14.92 -8.60 -3.17
C ARG A 7 13.57 -8.65 -2.49
N TYR A 8 12.63 -9.42 -3.03
CA TYR A 8 11.32 -9.57 -2.40
C TYR A 8 11.42 -10.36 -1.09
N VAL A 9 12.26 -11.40 -1.07
CA VAL A 9 12.58 -12.15 0.15
C VAL A 9 13.17 -11.22 1.21
N ALA A 10 14.19 -10.44 0.86
CA ALA A 10 14.82 -9.48 1.76
C ALA A 10 13.84 -8.40 2.23
N ALA A 11 13.01 -7.85 1.34
CA ALA A 11 11.99 -6.85 1.69
C ALA A 11 10.94 -7.41 2.63
N ARG A 12 10.56 -8.69 2.51
CA ARG A 12 9.69 -9.34 3.50
C ARG A 12 10.40 -9.52 4.85
N GLY A 13 11.69 -9.87 4.85
CA GLY A 13 12.49 -9.94 6.08
C GLY A 13 12.48 -8.61 6.83
N VAL A 14 12.87 -7.54 6.16
CA VAL A 14 12.90 -6.17 6.72
C VAL A 14 11.51 -5.70 7.17
N LEU A 15 10.45 -6.04 6.43
CA LEU A 15 9.08 -5.79 6.90
C LEU A 15 8.81 -6.49 8.24
N LEU A 16 9.26 -7.74 8.42
CA LEU A 16 9.10 -8.44 9.70
C LEU A 16 9.90 -7.75 10.81
N ASP A 17 11.12 -7.30 10.55
CA ASP A 17 11.93 -6.55 11.52
C ASP A 17 11.17 -5.32 12.04
N ALA A 18 10.59 -4.52 11.14
CA ALA A 18 9.75 -3.38 11.51
C ALA A 18 8.47 -3.80 12.25
N LEU A 19 7.79 -4.87 11.83
CA LEU A 19 6.56 -5.34 12.46
C LEU A 19 6.80 -5.88 13.88
N PHE A 20 7.91 -6.58 14.13
CA PHE A 20 8.30 -7.00 15.48
C PHE A 20 8.65 -5.81 16.36
N ALA A 21 9.36 -4.82 15.82
CA ALA A 21 9.69 -3.60 16.54
C ALA A 21 8.44 -2.81 16.96
N LEU A 22 7.46 -2.73 16.06
CA LEU A 22 6.22 -1.97 16.27
C LEU A 22 5.09 -2.79 16.89
N ALA A 23 5.30 -4.07 17.18
CA ALA A 23 4.31 -4.96 17.78
C ALA A 23 3.63 -4.40 19.05
N PRO A 24 4.31 -3.65 19.95
CA PRO A 24 3.65 -3.02 21.10
C PRO A 24 2.50 -2.07 20.75
N HIS A 25 2.51 -1.48 19.55
CA HIS A 25 1.45 -0.58 19.08
C HIS A 25 0.23 -1.33 18.51
N GLY A 26 0.33 -2.66 18.33
CA GLY A 26 -0.78 -3.55 17.96
C GLY A 26 -1.55 -3.07 16.73
N LYS A 27 -2.87 -2.89 16.89
CA LYS A 27 -3.79 -2.51 15.82
C LYS A 27 -3.59 -1.09 15.27
N ALA A 28 -2.72 -0.30 15.88
CA ALA A 28 -2.35 0.98 15.31
C ALA A 28 -1.51 0.83 14.03
N VAL A 29 -0.90 -0.34 13.79
CA VAL A 29 -0.01 -0.62 12.66
C VAL A 29 -0.71 -1.56 11.68
N ILE A 30 -0.92 -1.09 10.45
CA ILE A 30 -1.64 -1.82 9.41
C ILE A 30 -0.74 -1.94 8.18
N VAL A 31 -0.50 -3.15 7.70
CA VAL A 31 0.29 -3.38 6.48
C VAL A 31 -0.52 -2.95 5.27
N VAL A 32 0.06 -2.08 4.44
CA VAL A 32 -0.52 -1.57 3.20
C VAL A 32 0.45 -1.78 2.03
N GLY A 33 0.21 -1.11 0.90
CA GLY A 33 1.12 -1.15 -0.24
C GLY A 33 1.19 -2.52 -0.93
N ALA A 34 2.26 -2.76 -1.69
CA ALA A 34 2.40 -3.99 -2.49
C ALA A 34 2.50 -5.25 -1.63
N GLN A 35 3.11 -5.17 -0.44
CA GLN A 35 3.17 -6.29 0.51
C GLN A 35 1.76 -6.78 0.89
N ALA A 36 0.85 -5.86 1.22
CA ALA A 36 -0.54 -6.18 1.53
C ALA A 36 -1.29 -6.75 0.31
N VAL A 37 -1.07 -6.20 -0.88
CA VAL A 37 -1.66 -6.72 -2.13
C VAL A 37 -1.27 -8.19 -2.34
N TYR A 38 0.01 -8.53 -2.17
CA TYR A 38 0.48 -9.91 -2.38
C TYR A 38 -0.03 -10.87 -1.30
N LEU A 39 -0.16 -10.39 -0.06
CA LEU A 39 -0.80 -11.16 1.01
C LEU A 39 -2.27 -11.46 0.71
N ARG A 40 -3.04 -10.45 0.25
CA ARG A 40 -4.47 -10.59 -0.04
C ARG A 40 -4.78 -11.42 -1.27
N THR A 41 -3.97 -11.29 -2.30
CA THR A 41 -4.18 -11.99 -3.59
C THR A 41 -3.54 -13.37 -3.63
N GLY A 42 -2.64 -13.66 -2.68
CA GLY A 42 -1.89 -14.91 -2.63
C GLY A 42 -1.10 -15.17 -3.92
N GLU A 43 -0.74 -16.44 -4.12
CA GLU A 43 -0.13 -16.91 -5.38
C GLU A 43 -1.19 -17.21 -6.46
N ALA A 44 -2.47 -16.86 -6.25
CA ALA A 44 -3.64 -17.41 -6.94
C ALA A 44 -3.54 -17.51 -8.48
N ASN A 45 -2.86 -18.52 -9.04
CA ASN A 45 -2.60 -18.71 -10.48
C ASN A 45 -2.36 -17.42 -11.27
N LEU A 46 -1.82 -16.38 -10.62
CA LEU A 46 -1.56 -15.12 -11.27
C LEU A 46 -0.27 -15.33 -12.05
N ALA A 47 -0.29 -15.04 -13.36
CA ALA A 47 0.89 -15.12 -14.21
C ALA A 47 2.02 -14.16 -13.78
N ILE A 48 1.76 -13.32 -12.77
CA ILE A 48 2.64 -12.30 -12.25
C ILE A 48 3.26 -12.82 -10.94
N ALA A 49 4.57 -12.98 -10.90
CA ALA A 49 5.27 -13.24 -9.64
C ALA A 49 5.22 -11.99 -8.74
N PRO A 50 4.92 -12.12 -7.44
CA PRO A 50 5.06 -11.02 -6.48
C PRO A 50 6.49 -10.43 -6.50
N TYR A 51 6.59 -9.11 -6.58
CA TYR A 51 7.87 -8.41 -6.51
C TYR A 51 7.72 -7.03 -5.87
N THR A 52 8.33 -6.82 -4.72
CA THR A 52 8.45 -5.50 -4.08
C THR A 52 9.72 -5.38 -3.30
N THR A 53 10.31 -4.19 -3.31
CA THR A 53 11.61 -3.90 -2.67
C THR A 53 11.44 -3.02 -1.44
N ASP A 54 10.20 -2.75 -1.03
CA ASP A 54 9.80 -1.84 0.03
C ASP A 54 8.65 -2.44 0.85
N GLY A 55 8.35 -1.81 1.97
CA GLY A 55 7.17 -2.07 2.79
C GLY A 55 6.49 -0.77 3.19
N ASP A 56 5.16 -0.80 3.30
CA ASP A 56 4.36 0.36 3.70
C ASP A 56 3.48 -0.02 4.90
N LEU A 57 3.46 0.82 5.92
CA LEU A 57 2.64 0.67 7.12
C LEU A 57 1.78 1.91 7.32
N ALA A 58 0.46 1.74 7.30
CA ALA A 58 -0.47 2.77 7.74
C ALA A 58 -0.55 2.79 9.28
N ILE A 59 -0.48 3.99 9.85
CA ILE A 59 -0.50 4.21 11.30
C ILE A 59 -1.80 4.91 11.67
N ASN A 60 -2.56 4.31 12.60
CA ASN A 60 -3.73 4.92 13.22
C ASN A 60 -3.35 5.66 14.51
N PRO A 61 -3.30 7.01 14.51
CA PRO A 61 -2.88 7.77 15.68
C PRO A 61 -3.83 7.62 16.88
N SER A 62 -5.11 7.27 16.65
CA SER A 62 -6.09 7.12 17.73
C SER A 62 -5.89 5.85 18.56
N LEU A 63 -5.16 4.88 18.02
CA LEU A 63 -4.83 3.61 18.68
C LEU A 63 -3.36 3.53 19.10
N LEU A 64 -2.55 4.53 18.71
CA LEU A 64 -1.12 4.54 18.91
C LEU A 64 -0.82 4.78 20.40
N GLY A 65 -0.23 3.76 21.05
CA GLY A 65 0.24 3.88 22.43
C GLY A 65 1.52 4.71 22.56
N ASP A 66 1.72 5.27 23.75
CA ASP A 66 2.81 6.22 24.03
C ASP A 66 4.21 5.57 24.18
N ASP A 67 4.28 4.26 24.42
CA ASP A 67 5.51 3.51 24.71
C ASP A 67 5.54 2.18 23.93
N PRO A 68 6.65 1.85 23.23
CA PRO A 68 7.81 2.70 22.97
C PRO A 68 7.47 3.88 22.04
N LEU A 69 8.36 4.87 21.93
CA LEU A 69 8.23 5.84 20.85
C LEU A 69 8.47 5.14 19.51
N LEU A 70 7.65 5.41 18.48
CA LEU A 70 7.86 4.89 17.11
C LEU A 70 9.32 5.00 16.65
N SER A 71 9.95 6.17 16.83
CA SER A 71 11.35 6.36 16.44
C SER A 71 12.33 5.51 17.23
N GLN A 72 12.05 5.31 18.53
CA GLN A 72 12.91 4.49 19.39
C GLN A 72 12.81 3.02 18.99
N ALA A 73 11.60 2.52 18.79
CA ALA A 73 11.35 1.15 18.32
C ALA A 73 12.07 0.86 16.99
N MET A 74 11.96 1.78 16.02
CA MET A 74 12.62 1.63 14.72
C MET A 74 14.17 1.67 14.86
N LEU A 75 14.72 2.59 15.65
CA LEU A 75 16.17 2.67 15.87
C LEU A 75 16.73 1.43 16.58
N ASP A 76 16.02 0.91 17.58
CA ASP A 76 16.40 -0.31 18.31
C ASP A 76 16.36 -1.55 17.41
N ALA A 77 15.57 -1.50 16.34
CA ALA A 77 15.50 -2.51 15.28
C ALA A 77 16.44 -2.21 14.10
N ASN A 78 17.49 -1.40 14.29
CA ASN A 78 18.52 -1.04 13.31
C ASN A 78 18.05 -0.21 12.11
N PHE A 79 16.82 0.34 12.14
CA PHE A 79 16.39 1.27 11.12
C PHE A 79 16.94 2.66 11.36
N THR A 80 17.22 3.37 10.27
CA THR A 80 17.54 4.81 10.30
C THR A 80 16.63 5.57 9.35
N LEU A 81 16.38 6.85 9.61
CA LEU A 81 15.59 7.66 8.68
C LEU A 81 16.40 7.88 7.39
N MET A 82 15.74 7.72 6.24
CA MET A 82 16.36 7.93 4.94
C MET A 82 16.84 9.38 4.80
N MET A 83 18.07 9.57 4.35
CA MET A 83 18.61 10.89 4.03
C MET A 83 18.24 11.28 2.61
N ARG A 84 17.69 12.48 2.42
CA ARG A 84 17.55 13.08 1.10
C ARG A 84 18.91 13.51 0.54
N PRO A 85 19.05 13.64 -0.79
CA PRO A 85 20.29 14.14 -1.41
C PRO A 85 20.75 15.49 -0.86
N GLU A 86 19.83 16.34 -0.42
CA GLU A 86 20.11 17.66 0.14
C GLU A 86 20.57 17.63 1.62
N GLY A 87 20.70 16.44 2.23
CA GLY A 87 21.24 16.25 3.58
C GLY A 87 20.21 16.37 4.71
N HIS A 88 18.91 16.32 4.40
CA HIS A 88 17.84 16.32 5.40
C HIS A 88 17.19 14.92 5.48
N GLU A 89 16.88 14.42 6.67
CA GLU A 89 16.12 13.17 6.75
C GLU A 89 14.70 13.35 6.19
N GLU A 90 14.23 12.34 5.48
CA GLU A 90 12.90 12.21 4.92
C GLU A 90 11.96 11.65 6.00
N PRO A 91 10.96 12.42 6.45
CA PRO A 91 10.00 11.94 7.45
C PRO A 91 9.29 10.67 6.99
N GLY A 92 9.18 9.71 7.90
CA GLY A 92 8.43 8.47 7.70
C GLY A 92 9.04 7.43 6.79
N ILE A 93 10.20 7.68 6.15
CA ILE A 93 10.91 6.64 5.39
C ILE A 93 12.08 6.14 6.23
N TRP A 94 11.96 4.91 6.69
CA TRP A 94 12.97 4.21 7.47
C TRP A 94 13.69 3.22 6.58
N ILE A 95 15.00 3.08 6.71
CA ILE A 95 15.81 2.15 5.92
C ILE A 95 16.59 1.21 6.81
N GLU A 96 16.64 -0.06 6.42
CA GLU A 96 17.49 -1.09 7.00
C GLU A 96 18.40 -1.68 5.91
N PRO A 97 19.71 -1.83 6.16
CA PRO A 97 20.60 -2.54 5.26
C PRO A 97 20.32 -4.05 5.28
N ALA A 98 20.07 -4.65 4.12
CA ALA A 98 19.84 -6.08 3.97
C ALA A 98 20.78 -6.69 2.92
N ASP A 99 21.25 -7.91 3.15
CA ASP A 99 22.00 -8.68 2.15
C ASP A 99 21.04 -9.23 1.09
N VAL A 100 21.29 -8.85 -0.16
CA VAL A 100 20.62 -9.37 -1.34
C VAL A 100 21.68 -10.02 -2.23
N ASN A 101 21.86 -11.33 -2.11
CA ASN A 101 22.84 -12.12 -2.86
C ASN A 101 24.28 -11.59 -2.75
N GLY A 102 24.71 -11.22 -1.54
CA GLY A 102 26.06 -10.69 -1.28
C GLY A 102 26.22 -9.19 -1.56
N VAL A 103 25.14 -8.50 -1.93
CA VAL A 103 25.11 -7.04 -2.09
C VAL A 103 24.24 -6.45 -1.00
N ILE A 104 24.77 -5.50 -0.23
CA ILE A 104 23.98 -4.77 0.75
C ILE A 104 23.11 -3.75 0.01
N GLU A 105 21.79 -3.93 0.07
CA GLU A 105 20.79 -2.99 -0.41
C GLU A 105 20.09 -2.31 0.79
N LEU A 106 19.72 -1.04 0.63
CA LEU A 106 18.94 -0.32 1.65
C LEU A 106 17.46 -0.51 1.35
N ILE A 107 16.75 -1.23 2.23
CA ILE A 107 15.35 -1.55 2.04
C ILE A 107 14.49 -0.57 2.85
N PRO A 108 13.58 0.19 2.21
CA PRO A 108 12.74 1.15 2.90
C PRO A 108 11.47 0.53 3.49
N ILE A 109 11.10 1.03 4.66
CA ILE A 109 9.80 0.87 5.33
C ILE A 109 9.19 2.25 5.55
N ASP A 110 8.02 2.46 4.96
CA ASP A 110 7.30 3.73 5.04
C ASP A 110 6.26 3.68 6.15
N LEU A 111 6.40 4.52 7.17
CA LEU A 111 5.38 4.77 8.18
C LEU A 111 4.52 5.96 7.75
N ILE A 112 3.24 5.71 7.50
CA ILE A 112 2.33 6.65 6.87
C ILE A 112 1.09 6.83 7.73
N VAL A 113 0.74 8.08 8.04
CA VAL A 113 -0.50 8.44 8.72
C VAL A 113 -1.48 8.97 7.68
N PRO A 114 -2.70 8.42 7.57
CA PRO A 114 -3.71 8.94 6.66
C PRO A 114 -4.03 10.42 6.96
N HIS A 115 -4.17 11.22 5.91
CA HIS A 115 -4.24 12.67 6.04
C HIS A 115 -5.42 13.12 6.89
N ALA A 116 -6.58 12.47 6.75
CA ALA A 116 -7.79 12.79 7.51
C ALA A 116 -7.62 12.70 9.04
N VAL A 117 -6.65 11.92 9.53
CA VAL A 117 -6.35 11.77 10.96
C VAL A 117 -5.07 12.47 11.40
N THR A 118 -4.43 13.21 10.50
CA THR A 118 -3.29 14.06 10.88
C THR A 118 -3.77 15.43 11.38
N PRO A 119 -3.27 15.92 12.54
CA PRO A 119 -3.50 17.29 12.95
C PRO A 119 -3.03 18.27 11.88
N SER A 120 -3.74 19.39 11.71
CA SER A 120 -3.39 20.41 10.73
C SER A 120 -2.00 21.00 11.00
N GLY A 121 -1.09 20.87 10.02
CA GLY A 121 0.22 21.53 10.04
C GLY A 121 1.37 20.71 9.44
N GLY A 122 1.91 21.20 8.31
CA GLY A 122 2.99 20.56 7.55
C GLY A 122 2.46 19.68 6.41
N ARG A 123 3.03 19.79 5.19
CA ARG A 123 2.50 19.08 4.00
C ARG A 123 2.88 17.59 3.92
N ARG A 124 3.89 17.14 4.67
CA ARG A 124 4.49 15.80 4.51
C ARG A 124 4.82 15.08 5.82
N ALA A 125 5.16 15.80 6.88
CA ALA A 125 5.46 15.23 8.20
C ALA A 125 4.18 15.05 9.03
N ALA A 126 3.92 13.86 9.59
CA ALA A 126 2.79 13.65 10.49
C ALA A 126 3.15 14.08 11.91
N ARG A 127 2.38 14.99 12.51
CA ARG A 127 2.58 15.43 13.90
C ARG A 127 1.86 14.48 14.87
N LEU A 128 2.63 13.64 15.56
CA LEU A 128 2.13 12.54 16.38
C LEU A 128 2.40 12.75 17.88
N GLY A 129 2.24 13.98 18.37
CA GLY A 129 2.46 14.32 19.78
C GLY A 129 3.86 13.93 20.25
N ILE A 130 3.94 13.01 21.21
CA ILE A 130 5.22 12.56 21.80
C ILE A 130 6.09 11.76 20.82
N HIS A 131 5.50 11.16 19.78
CA HIS A 131 6.25 10.49 18.72
C HIS A 131 6.91 11.48 17.73
N GLY A 132 6.72 12.78 17.95
CA GLY A 132 7.34 13.84 17.17
C GLY A 132 6.70 14.01 15.79
N ASN A 133 7.49 14.51 14.84
CA ASN A 133 7.05 14.81 13.48
C ASN A 133 7.90 14.16 12.37
N ARG A 134 8.84 13.28 12.75
CA ARG A 134 9.74 12.61 11.80
C ARG A 134 9.43 11.13 11.62
N ALA A 135 8.82 10.51 12.64
CA ALA A 135 8.60 9.07 12.65
C ALA A 135 7.68 8.57 11.54
N ALA A 136 6.72 9.39 11.11
CA ALA A 136 5.79 9.06 10.05
C ALA A 136 5.51 10.26 9.14
N ARG A 137 5.07 9.98 7.92
CA ARG A 137 4.62 10.99 6.96
C ARG A 137 3.10 11.00 6.81
N SER A 138 2.54 12.09 6.30
CA SER A 138 1.11 12.21 5.97
C SER A 138 0.88 11.91 4.49
N ALA A 139 -0.17 11.16 4.16
CA ALA A 139 -0.61 10.94 2.79
C ALA A 139 -2.14 10.75 2.70
N VAL A 140 -2.72 11.19 1.59
CA VAL A 140 -4.14 10.94 1.24
C VAL A 140 -4.26 9.57 0.57
N GLY A 141 -5.42 8.92 0.73
CA GLY A 141 -5.77 7.67 0.06
C GLY A 141 -5.59 6.42 0.93
N LEU A 142 -5.10 6.58 2.17
CA LEU A 142 -4.95 5.48 3.12
C LEU A 142 -6.03 5.47 4.21
N GLU A 143 -6.99 6.39 4.17
CA GLU A 143 -8.04 6.51 5.17
C GLU A 143 -8.89 5.23 5.26
N ALA A 144 -9.24 4.65 4.10
CA ALA A 144 -9.97 3.39 4.04
C ALA A 144 -9.23 2.23 4.72
N ALA A 145 -7.89 2.25 4.76
CA ALA A 145 -7.10 1.20 5.41
C ALA A 145 -7.27 1.20 6.94
N LEU A 146 -7.75 2.30 7.54
CA LEU A 146 -8.08 2.36 8.97
C LEU A 146 -9.43 1.70 9.31
N ILE A 147 -10.22 1.35 8.30
CA ILE A 147 -11.58 0.82 8.43
C ILE A 147 -11.67 -0.60 7.83
N ASP A 148 -11.27 -0.76 6.57
CA ASP A 148 -11.21 -2.04 5.86
C ASP A 148 -9.83 -2.67 6.04
N HIS A 149 -9.67 -3.42 7.13
CA HIS A 149 -8.50 -4.25 7.41
C HIS A 149 -8.89 -5.49 8.23
N SER A 150 -8.03 -6.50 8.21
CA SER A 150 -8.21 -7.69 9.07
C SER A 150 -6.88 -8.35 9.39
N PRO A 151 -6.79 -9.09 10.51
CA PRO A 151 -5.56 -9.73 10.92
C PRO A 151 -5.18 -10.85 9.95
N MET A 152 -3.89 -10.92 9.62
CA MET A 152 -3.29 -12.01 8.85
C MET A 152 -1.97 -12.44 9.49
N VAL A 153 -1.64 -13.73 9.32
CA VAL A 153 -0.30 -14.23 9.66
C VAL A 153 0.65 -13.91 8.51
N ILE A 154 1.70 -13.17 8.81
CA ILE A 154 2.77 -12.85 7.88
C ILE A 154 4.01 -13.64 8.30
N GLY A 155 4.47 -14.52 7.42
CA GLY A 155 5.74 -15.25 7.59
C GLY A 155 6.84 -14.69 6.69
N ALA A 156 8.07 -15.06 7.01
CA ALA A 156 9.21 -14.84 6.13
C ALA A 156 9.07 -15.66 4.84
N LEU A 157 9.74 -15.20 3.77
CA LEU A 157 9.82 -15.95 2.50
C LEU A 157 11.10 -16.78 2.40
N ASP A 158 12.12 -16.49 3.21
CA ASP A 158 13.29 -17.35 3.35
C ASP A 158 12.91 -18.58 4.18
N SER A 159 13.13 -19.77 3.61
CA SER A 159 12.89 -21.05 4.30
C SER A 159 13.71 -21.23 5.58
N ASN A 160 14.80 -20.49 5.76
CA ASN A 160 15.64 -20.54 6.96
C ASN A 160 15.22 -19.54 8.03
N ASP A 161 14.29 -18.63 7.73
CA ASP A 161 13.76 -17.66 8.69
C ASP A 161 12.40 -18.15 9.22
N PRO A 162 12.32 -18.63 10.48
CA PRO A 162 11.08 -19.17 11.03
C PRO A 162 10.12 -18.08 11.53
N ARG A 163 10.48 -16.80 11.42
CA ARG A 163 9.70 -15.71 11.99
C ARG A 163 8.34 -15.59 11.32
N SER A 164 7.33 -15.39 12.15
CA SER A 164 5.99 -15.03 11.71
C SER A 164 5.29 -14.18 12.77
N ILE A 165 4.38 -13.31 12.33
CA ILE A 165 3.63 -12.40 13.20
C ILE A 165 2.19 -12.26 12.71
N THR A 166 1.24 -12.10 13.63
CA THR A 166 -0.14 -11.73 13.29
C THR A 166 -0.28 -10.21 13.39
N VAL A 167 -0.65 -9.56 12.28
CA VAL A 167 -0.84 -8.11 12.22
C VAL A 167 -2.03 -7.76 11.34
N GLU A 168 -2.58 -6.56 11.51
CA GLU A 168 -3.61 -6.02 10.63
C GLU A 168 -3.03 -5.78 9.23
N VAL A 169 -3.76 -6.21 8.20
CA VAL A 169 -3.43 -5.98 6.79
C VAL A 169 -4.63 -5.29 6.14
N ALA A 170 -4.41 -4.25 5.33
CA ALA A 170 -5.49 -3.59 4.63
C ALA A 170 -6.28 -4.58 3.75
N GLY A 171 -7.59 -4.41 3.71
CA GLY A 171 -8.50 -5.13 2.84
C GLY A 171 -8.35 -4.69 1.38
N ALA A 172 -8.92 -5.47 0.47
CA ALA A 172 -8.76 -5.23 -0.96
C ALA A 172 -9.42 -3.90 -1.40
N SER A 173 -10.52 -3.51 -0.77
CA SER A 173 -11.20 -2.24 -1.07
C SER A 173 -10.34 -1.04 -0.65
N ALA A 174 -9.77 -1.08 0.55
CA ALA A 174 -8.81 -0.07 1.01
C ALA A 174 -7.57 0.01 0.11
N LEU A 175 -7.04 -1.13 -0.33
CA LEU A 175 -5.88 -1.16 -1.23
C LEU A 175 -6.21 -0.57 -2.61
N LEU A 176 -7.40 -0.82 -3.15
CA LEU A 176 -7.86 -0.17 -4.39
C LEU A 176 -7.98 1.35 -4.23
N VAL A 177 -8.53 1.82 -3.11
CA VAL A 177 -8.59 3.25 -2.78
C VAL A 177 -7.19 3.87 -2.78
N ALA A 178 -6.26 3.27 -2.06
CA ALA A 178 -4.88 3.76 -1.97
C ALA A 178 -4.16 3.79 -3.32
N LYS A 179 -4.29 2.73 -4.12
CA LYS A 179 -3.68 2.65 -5.45
C LYS A 179 -4.28 3.67 -6.42
N ALA A 180 -5.61 3.90 -6.37
CA ALA A 180 -6.27 4.87 -7.21
C ALA A 180 -5.74 6.30 -6.98
N HIS A 181 -5.61 6.74 -5.73
CA HIS A 181 -5.01 8.03 -5.37
C HIS A 181 -3.56 8.14 -5.87
N LYS A 182 -2.74 7.12 -5.58
CA LYS A 182 -1.33 7.11 -5.95
C LYS A 182 -1.12 7.20 -7.46
N ILE A 183 -1.90 6.47 -8.26
CA ILE A 183 -1.82 6.50 -9.72
C ILE A 183 -2.33 7.84 -10.25
N TYR A 184 -3.46 8.32 -9.74
CA TYR A 184 -4.05 9.57 -10.20
C TYR A 184 -3.13 10.78 -9.96
N ASP A 185 -2.56 10.92 -8.76
CA ASP A 185 -1.63 12.00 -8.42
C ASP A 185 -0.41 12.02 -9.35
N ARG A 186 0.08 10.85 -9.74
CA ARG A 186 1.22 10.71 -10.64
C ARG A 186 0.87 11.17 -12.05
N VAL A 187 -0.22 10.64 -12.61
CA VAL A 187 -0.75 11.03 -13.92
C VAL A 187 -1.01 12.54 -13.97
N ALA A 188 -1.66 13.10 -12.95
CA ALA A 188 -1.95 14.53 -12.88
C ALA A 188 -0.68 15.40 -12.75
N SER A 189 0.38 14.88 -12.13
CA SER A 189 1.66 15.58 -11.97
C SER A 189 2.59 15.53 -13.19
N GLY A 190 2.24 14.75 -14.23
CA GLY A 190 3.05 14.60 -15.44
C GLY A 190 4.41 13.93 -15.23
N ARG A 191 4.59 13.24 -14.10
CA ARG A 191 5.77 12.41 -13.81
C ARG A 191 5.47 10.99 -14.30
N GLU A 192 5.96 10.64 -15.48
CA GLU A 192 5.86 9.28 -16.05
C GLU A 192 7.20 8.55 -15.87
N ASP A 193 7.43 7.95 -14.70
CA ASP A 193 8.60 7.08 -14.45
C ASP A 193 8.17 5.61 -14.41
N ARG A 194 9.07 4.68 -14.77
CA ARG A 194 8.81 3.22 -14.87
C ARG A 194 8.24 2.55 -13.60
N LEU A 195 8.38 3.19 -12.43
CA LEU A 195 7.83 2.70 -11.16
C LEU A 195 6.28 2.82 -11.10
N ASP A 196 5.67 3.55 -12.03
CA ASP A 196 4.24 3.86 -12.04
C ASP A 196 3.39 2.71 -12.60
N ASP A 197 3.96 1.95 -13.53
CA ASP A 197 3.32 0.80 -14.15
C ASP A 197 3.01 -0.30 -13.12
N LYS A 198 3.83 -0.43 -12.07
CA LYS A 198 3.64 -1.44 -11.01
C LYS A 198 2.35 -1.23 -10.22
N ASP A 199 2.05 0.00 -9.80
CA ASP A 199 0.84 0.26 -9.01
C ASP A 199 -0.43 -0.08 -9.82
N ALA A 200 -0.41 0.17 -11.14
CA ALA A 200 -1.49 -0.24 -12.03
C ALA A 200 -1.58 -1.78 -12.20
N SER A 201 -0.44 -2.49 -12.21
CA SER A 201 -0.43 -3.96 -12.19
C SER A 201 -0.99 -4.55 -10.90
N ASP A 202 -0.75 -3.89 -9.74
CA ASP A 202 -1.33 -4.29 -8.46
C ASP A 202 -2.86 -4.13 -8.48
N VAL A 203 -3.38 -3.08 -9.12
CA VAL A 203 -4.83 -2.89 -9.32
C VAL A 203 -5.41 -4.05 -10.14
N VAL A 204 -4.78 -4.42 -11.27
CA VAL A 204 -5.23 -5.57 -12.08
C VAL A 204 -5.19 -6.86 -11.27
N ARG A 205 -4.12 -7.09 -10.50
CA ARG A 205 -3.98 -8.25 -9.62
C ARG A 205 -5.13 -8.34 -8.60
N ILE A 206 -5.52 -7.21 -7.98
CA ILE A 206 -6.69 -7.19 -7.10
C ILE A 206 -7.94 -7.55 -7.91
N MET A 207 -8.17 -6.89 -9.04
CA MET A 207 -9.35 -7.12 -9.90
C MET A 207 -9.51 -8.57 -10.35
N GLN A 208 -8.40 -9.30 -10.54
CA GLN A 208 -8.42 -10.71 -10.93
C GLN A 208 -8.74 -11.68 -9.78
N THR A 209 -8.62 -11.23 -8.53
CA THR A 209 -8.71 -12.11 -7.35
C THR A 209 -9.85 -11.76 -6.41
N THR A 210 -10.58 -10.68 -6.68
CA THR A 210 -11.72 -10.23 -5.89
C THR A 210 -13.00 -10.19 -6.71
N ASP A 211 -14.13 -10.27 -6.03
CA ASP A 211 -15.44 -10.06 -6.63
C ASP A 211 -15.76 -8.56 -6.70
N PRO A 212 -15.98 -7.97 -7.90
CA PRO A 212 -16.27 -6.55 -8.03
C PRO A 212 -17.54 -6.12 -7.30
N ASP A 213 -18.56 -6.97 -7.21
CA ASP A 213 -19.81 -6.60 -6.53
C ASP A 213 -19.56 -6.46 -5.01
N GLY A 214 -18.83 -7.39 -4.38
CA GLY A 214 -18.43 -7.29 -2.96
C GLY A 214 -17.48 -6.14 -2.64
N ILE A 215 -16.57 -5.79 -3.56
CA ILE A 215 -15.78 -4.55 -3.43
C ILE A 215 -16.70 -3.32 -3.50
N GLY A 216 -17.66 -3.30 -4.44
CA GLY A 216 -18.64 -2.22 -4.57
C GLY A 216 -19.44 -2.00 -3.29
N GLU A 217 -19.90 -3.07 -2.64
CA GLU A 217 -20.59 -3.00 -1.34
C GLU A 217 -19.69 -2.38 -0.26
N THR A 218 -18.45 -2.86 -0.12
CA THR A 218 -17.50 -2.32 0.86
C THR A 218 -17.20 -0.85 0.60
N LEU A 219 -17.00 -0.44 -0.66
CA LEU A 219 -16.79 0.96 -1.01
C LEU A 219 -18.03 1.81 -0.73
N SER A 220 -19.24 1.26 -0.91
CA SER A 220 -20.48 1.92 -0.52
C SER A 220 -20.53 2.19 0.99
N ASP A 221 -20.13 1.22 1.82
CA ASP A 221 -20.07 1.43 3.27
C ASP A 221 -19.01 2.48 3.65
N LEU A 222 -17.83 2.41 3.05
CA LEU A 222 -16.73 3.37 3.28
C LEU A 222 -17.11 4.82 2.90
N LEU A 223 -18.00 5.03 1.92
CA LEU A 223 -18.49 6.36 1.54
C LEU A 223 -19.24 7.08 2.67
N PHE A 224 -19.84 6.34 3.60
CA PHE A 224 -20.56 6.90 4.74
C PHE A 224 -19.70 7.04 5.99
N ASP A 225 -18.47 6.53 5.96
CA ASP A 225 -17.55 6.66 7.08
C ASP A 225 -17.00 8.10 7.16
N PRO A 226 -17.08 8.76 8.34
CA PRO A 226 -16.59 10.14 8.50
C PRO A 226 -15.10 10.36 8.19
N MET A 227 -14.28 9.31 8.23
CA MET A 227 -12.85 9.39 8.01
C MET A 227 -12.46 8.96 6.60
N ALA A 228 -13.05 7.87 6.11
CA ALA A 228 -12.73 7.30 4.80
C ALA A 228 -13.59 7.84 3.65
N GLY A 229 -14.72 8.48 3.91
CA GLY A 229 -15.72 8.83 2.91
C GLY A 229 -15.20 9.69 1.76
N ASP A 230 -14.49 10.78 2.07
CA ASP A 230 -13.96 11.70 1.05
C ASP A 230 -12.89 11.04 0.19
N ALA A 231 -11.93 10.35 0.81
CA ALA A 231 -10.88 9.63 0.09
C ALA A 231 -11.48 8.51 -0.78
N THR A 232 -12.49 7.81 -0.30
CA THR A 232 -13.19 6.75 -1.04
C THR A 232 -13.94 7.32 -2.24
N ARG A 233 -14.63 8.45 -2.08
CA ARG A 233 -15.33 9.14 -3.17
C ARG A 233 -14.37 9.50 -4.30
N SER A 234 -13.28 10.17 -3.98
CA SER A 234 -12.24 10.51 -4.97
C SER A 234 -11.66 9.27 -5.63
N ALA A 235 -11.42 8.19 -4.87
CA ALA A 235 -10.89 6.96 -5.44
C ALA A 235 -11.85 6.29 -6.44
N ILE A 236 -13.16 6.30 -6.19
CA ILE A 236 -14.16 5.76 -7.14
C ILE A 236 -14.14 6.56 -8.45
N GLU A 237 -14.04 7.89 -8.36
CA GLU A 237 -13.88 8.76 -9.53
C GLU A 237 -12.59 8.45 -10.28
N TYR A 238 -11.47 8.29 -9.56
CA TYR A 238 -10.17 7.98 -10.14
C TYR A 238 -10.16 6.61 -10.80
N LEU A 239 -10.71 5.57 -10.17
CA LEU A 239 -10.84 4.24 -10.77
C LEU A 239 -11.65 4.29 -12.07
N THR A 240 -12.75 5.06 -12.07
CA THR A 240 -13.57 5.24 -13.27
C THR A 240 -12.80 5.95 -14.39
N GLN A 241 -12.04 6.99 -14.07
CA GLN A 241 -11.23 7.74 -15.05
C GLN A 241 -10.04 6.94 -15.57
N LEU A 242 -9.34 6.22 -14.68
CA LEU A 242 -8.09 5.52 -15.00
C LEU A 242 -8.32 4.15 -15.65
N PHE A 243 -9.41 3.46 -15.29
CA PHE A 243 -9.63 2.04 -15.64
C PHE A 243 -11.03 1.74 -16.22
N GLY A 244 -11.97 2.69 -16.17
CA GLY A 244 -13.36 2.44 -16.56
C GLY A 244 -13.64 2.44 -18.06
N ARG A 245 -12.69 2.88 -18.90
CA ARG A 245 -12.85 2.92 -20.37
C ARG A 245 -11.57 2.50 -21.08
N ARG A 246 -11.74 2.02 -22.31
CA ARG A 246 -10.63 1.61 -23.18
C ARG A 246 -9.60 2.72 -23.36
N GLY A 247 -8.33 2.35 -23.41
CA GLY A 247 -7.20 3.26 -23.65
C GLY A 247 -6.91 4.29 -22.56
N GLN A 248 -7.52 4.21 -21.37
CA GLN A 248 -7.22 5.12 -20.27
C GLN A 248 -5.82 4.88 -19.68
N SER A 249 -5.25 5.91 -19.04
CA SER A 249 -3.86 5.90 -18.58
C SER A 249 -3.56 4.75 -17.62
N GLY A 250 -4.47 4.44 -16.68
CA GLY A 250 -4.31 3.30 -15.78
C GLY A 250 -4.21 1.96 -16.52
N ILE A 251 -5.04 1.76 -17.56
CA ILE A 251 -4.98 0.56 -18.42
C ILE A 251 -3.67 0.50 -19.19
N GLN A 252 -3.22 1.63 -19.76
CA GLN A 252 -1.94 1.70 -20.47
C GLN A 252 -0.75 1.36 -19.56
N MET A 253 -0.76 1.89 -18.34
CA MET A 253 0.24 1.61 -17.31
C MET A 253 0.26 0.13 -16.95
N ALA A 254 -0.91 -0.45 -16.65
CA ALA A 254 -1.02 -1.88 -16.35
C ALA A 254 -0.57 -2.74 -17.54
N GLY A 255 -0.96 -2.38 -18.76
CA GLY A 255 -0.57 -3.06 -19.99
C GLY A 255 0.95 -3.11 -20.19
N ARG A 256 1.66 -2.00 -19.96
CA ARG A 256 3.12 -1.96 -19.99
C ARG A 256 3.75 -2.80 -18.89
N ALA A 257 3.21 -2.74 -17.68
CA ALA A 257 3.68 -3.52 -16.54
C ALA A 257 3.57 -5.03 -16.79
N LEU A 258 2.49 -5.44 -17.46
CA LEU A 258 2.07 -6.83 -17.62
C LEU A 258 2.43 -7.43 -18.98
N GLN A 259 3.05 -6.66 -19.87
CA GLN A 259 3.29 -7.04 -21.28
C GLN A 259 4.00 -8.39 -21.49
N LEU A 260 4.76 -8.88 -20.50
CA LEU A 260 5.47 -10.15 -20.58
C LEU A 260 4.60 -11.37 -20.19
N VAL A 261 3.47 -11.14 -19.53
CA VAL A 261 2.65 -12.19 -18.90
C VAL A 261 1.17 -12.12 -19.26
N MET A 262 0.71 -10.99 -19.82
CA MET A 262 -0.68 -10.76 -20.21
C MET A 262 -0.72 -9.83 -21.42
N ASP A 263 -1.55 -10.16 -22.41
CA ASP A 263 -1.78 -9.28 -23.55
C ASP A 263 -2.60 -8.05 -23.13
N TYR A 264 -2.41 -6.95 -23.87
CA TYR A 264 -3.04 -5.67 -23.57
C TYR A 264 -4.58 -5.73 -23.61
N ASP A 265 -5.15 -6.48 -24.55
CA ASP A 265 -6.61 -6.58 -24.71
C ASP A 265 -7.24 -7.26 -23.49
N THR A 266 -6.58 -8.31 -22.95
CA THR A 266 -7.00 -8.97 -21.71
C THR A 266 -6.94 -8.00 -20.52
N VAL A 267 -5.87 -7.21 -20.37
CA VAL A 267 -5.76 -6.18 -19.32
C VAL A 267 -6.91 -5.18 -19.45
N GLU A 268 -7.20 -4.70 -20.65
CA GLU A 268 -8.28 -3.76 -20.91
C GLU A 268 -9.67 -4.32 -20.56
N VAL A 269 -9.93 -5.58 -20.94
CA VAL A 269 -11.19 -6.26 -20.62
C VAL A 269 -11.36 -6.45 -19.11
N ILE A 270 -10.31 -6.87 -18.39
CA ILE A 270 -10.36 -7.02 -16.92
C ILE A 270 -10.72 -5.67 -16.29
N CYS A 271 -9.96 -4.62 -16.59
CA CYS A 271 -10.15 -3.30 -16.00
C CYS A 271 -11.56 -2.75 -16.26
N THR A 272 -11.98 -2.71 -17.53
CA THR A 272 -13.25 -2.09 -17.92
C THR A 272 -14.45 -2.87 -17.38
N SER A 273 -14.43 -4.20 -17.43
CA SER A 273 -15.52 -5.04 -16.92
C SER A 273 -15.61 -4.96 -15.39
N TYR A 274 -14.46 -4.97 -14.71
CA TYR A 274 -14.41 -4.90 -13.26
C TYR A 274 -14.96 -3.57 -12.74
N VAL A 275 -14.49 -2.45 -13.30
CA VAL A 275 -14.96 -1.11 -12.89
C VAL A 275 -16.45 -0.93 -13.21
N ALA A 276 -16.92 -1.43 -14.35
CA ALA A 276 -18.34 -1.41 -14.69
C ALA A 276 -19.19 -2.22 -13.69
N ALA A 277 -18.70 -3.38 -13.25
CA ALA A 277 -19.40 -4.19 -12.26
C ALA A 277 -19.40 -3.53 -10.87
N LEU A 278 -18.21 -3.13 -10.40
CA LEU A 278 -17.99 -2.47 -9.11
C LEU A 278 -18.87 -1.24 -8.91
N THR A 279 -19.03 -0.41 -9.94
CA THR A 279 -19.79 0.84 -9.83
C THR A 279 -21.30 0.64 -9.82
N ARG A 280 -21.83 -0.55 -10.19
CA ARG A 280 -23.28 -0.83 -10.08
C ARG A 280 -23.76 -0.91 -8.64
N GLY A 281 -22.90 -1.37 -7.72
CA GLY A 281 -23.20 -1.50 -6.30
C GLY A 281 -23.05 -0.20 -5.51
N ILE A 282 -22.55 0.87 -6.14
CA ILE A 282 -22.23 2.12 -5.47
C ILE A 282 -23.36 3.13 -5.75
N PRO A 283 -23.91 3.80 -4.71
CA PRO A 283 -24.90 4.85 -4.90
C PRO A 283 -24.36 5.95 -5.84
N PRO A 284 -25.20 6.56 -6.69
CA PRO A 284 -24.76 7.66 -7.54
C PRO A 284 -24.17 8.78 -6.66
N LEU A 285 -22.92 9.12 -6.94
CA LEU A 285 -22.23 10.21 -6.24
C LEU A 285 -22.87 11.52 -6.70
N ASN A 286 -23.57 12.20 -5.79
CA ASN A 286 -24.01 13.57 -6.03
C ASN A 286 -22.76 14.46 -6.03
N LEU A 287 -22.33 14.87 -7.22
CA LEU A 287 -21.31 15.90 -7.46
C LEU A 287 -21.92 17.30 -7.30
#